data_AF-A0A971YGI0-F1
#
_entry.id   AF-A0A971YGI0-F1
#
_cell.length_a   1.000
_cell.length_b   1.000
_cell.length_c   1.000
_cell.angle_alpha   90.00
_cell.angle_beta   90.00
_cell.angle_gamma   90.00
#
_symmetry.space_group_name_H-M   'P 1'
#
loop_
_entity.id
_entity.type
_entity.pdbx_description
1 polymer ?
#
loop_
_entity_poly.entity_id
_entity_poly.type
_entity_poly.pdbx_seq_one_letter_code
_entity_poly.pdbx_strand_id
1 'polypeptide(L)'
;MSERPFPLKPMTVGNILDYSFRIYRNNFKSIITFSVLIGGLFNLVLLVLTKLAAPPGTFVNPWPYIIDGIKTGNWESIFNSILNQQVSPALIGPDFFIRSLLMIIIAYGGTFILYVFINPFVHGGIINIASDYFHGVPSNVSTAFKKIGEKYGKLVLTALSLVVCYMGVSIVCFILIIVFVLIIGLSSVGLSAVGGGEVAILIGFVVFFIVLALIFAVCFASISFVYPVAISEGVYHFNAIGRSFKLAFKKFWRVLGVNILAYLLVSILNTAIAGIMILIAVLSPVQILFQEILTLFTSAIAAPIIYIATTMLYFDMRIRTEGYDLELLSDEMKENEQWENTSY
;
A
#
# COMPACT_ATOMS: atom_id res chain seq x y z
N MET A 1 26.53 -17.08 -19.27
CA MET A 1 25.11 -16.78 -19.51
C MET A 1 24.29 -17.39 -18.39
N SER A 2 23.81 -16.61 -17.42
CA SER A 2 22.75 -17.09 -16.53
C SER A 2 21.46 -17.09 -17.35
N GLU A 3 20.80 -18.24 -17.47
CA GLU A 3 19.46 -18.30 -18.06
C GLU A 3 18.55 -17.30 -17.30
N ARG A 4 17.99 -16.34 -18.03
CA ARG A 4 17.05 -15.38 -17.42
C ARG A 4 15.90 -16.16 -16.79
N PRO A 5 15.51 -15.87 -15.54
CA PRO A 5 14.50 -16.67 -14.85
C PRO A 5 13.10 -16.55 -15.44
N PHE A 6 12.87 -15.57 -16.32
CA PHE A 6 11.61 -15.32 -17.01
C PHE A 6 11.79 -15.05 -18.51
N PRO A 7 10.81 -15.46 -19.35
CA PRO A 7 10.79 -15.15 -20.76
C PRO A 7 10.50 -13.66 -21.01
N LEU A 8 11.20 -13.05 -21.97
CA LEU A 8 10.95 -11.69 -22.46
C LEU A 8 9.73 -11.66 -23.38
N LYS A 9 8.55 -11.79 -22.78
CA LYS A 9 7.28 -11.68 -23.50
C LYS A 9 6.23 -11.00 -22.65
N PRO A 10 5.19 -10.43 -23.28
CA PRO A 10 4.05 -9.89 -22.57
C PRO A 10 3.46 -10.93 -21.60
N MET A 11 3.28 -10.54 -20.33
CA MET A 11 2.85 -11.43 -19.27
C MET A 11 1.32 -11.53 -19.23
N THR A 12 0.75 -12.65 -18.80
CA THR A 12 -0.66 -12.71 -18.38
C THR A 12 -0.77 -12.27 -16.92
N VAL A 13 -1.99 -12.01 -16.44
CA VAL A 13 -2.21 -11.69 -15.02
C VAL A 13 -1.75 -12.85 -14.12
N GLY A 14 -2.01 -14.10 -14.53
CA GLY A 14 -1.53 -15.28 -13.83
C GLY A 14 -0.01 -15.37 -13.75
N ASN A 15 0.69 -15.06 -14.85
CA ASN A 15 2.16 -15.05 -14.86
C ASN A 15 2.72 -13.98 -13.91
N ILE A 16 2.12 -12.79 -13.85
CA ILE A 16 2.57 -11.73 -12.93
C ILE A 16 2.50 -12.22 -11.48
N LEU A 17 1.41 -12.87 -11.09
CA LEU A 17 1.26 -13.42 -9.73
C LEU A 17 2.22 -14.58 -9.47
N ASP A 18 2.29 -15.55 -10.38
CA ASP A 18 3.19 -16.71 -10.26
C ASP A 18 4.65 -16.26 -10.12
N TYR A 19 5.09 -15.32 -10.96
CA TYR A 19 6.43 -14.75 -10.90
C TYR A 19 6.65 -14.00 -9.59
N SER A 20 5.63 -13.31 -9.07
CA SER A 20 5.72 -12.62 -7.79
C SER A 20 5.96 -13.58 -6.63
N PHE A 21 5.23 -14.70 -6.57
CA PHE A 21 5.45 -15.74 -5.56
C PHE A 21 6.81 -16.43 -5.73
N ARG A 22 7.24 -16.67 -6.98
CA ARG A 22 8.56 -17.25 -7.26
C ARG A 22 9.69 -16.35 -6.78
N ILE A 23 9.63 -15.04 -7.07
CA ILE A 23 10.60 -14.05 -6.58
C ILE A 23 10.57 -14.00 -5.06
N TYR A 24 9.37 -13.94 -4.48
CA TYR A 24 9.18 -13.89 -3.03
C TYR A 24 9.83 -15.08 -2.34
N ARG A 25 9.56 -16.31 -2.81
CA ARG A 25 10.11 -17.54 -2.24
C ARG A 25 11.62 -17.62 -2.40
N ASN A 26 12.15 -17.29 -3.58
CA ASN A 26 13.57 -17.43 -3.88
C ASN A 26 14.43 -16.37 -3.17
N ASN A 27 13.85 -15.23 -2.79
CA ASN A 27 14.53 -14.14 -2.09
C ASN A 27 13.94 -13.87 -0.70
N PHE A 28 13.28 -14.86 -0.09
CA PHE A 28 12.48 -14.70 1.13
C PHE A 28 13.25 -13.98 2.25
N LYS A 29 14.48 -14.41 2.51
CA LYS A 29 15.33 -13.81 3.56
C LYS A 29 15.54 -12.31 3.32
N SER A 30 15.93 -11.93 2.10
CA SER A 30 16.17 -10.53 1.74
C SER A 30 14.91 -9.68 1.82
N ILE A 31 13.79 -10.19 1.33
CA ILE A 31 12.51 -9.50 1.34
C ILE A 31 11.97 -9.30 2.77
N ILE A 32 12.09 -10.32 3.62
CA ILE A 32 11.70 -10.25 5.03
C ILE A 32 12.60 -9.29 5.80
N THR A 33 13.89 -9.19 5.48
CA THR A 33 14.76 -8.18 6.10
C THR A 33 14.23 -6.76 5.86
N PHE A 34 13.84 -6.40 4.64
CA PHE A 34 13.27 -5.07 4.40
C PHE A 34 11.90 -4.89 5.04
N SER A 35 10.99 -5.85 4.87
CA SER A 35 9.61 -5.69 5.31
C SER A 35 9.42 -5.84 6.82
N VAL A 36 9.99 -6.88 7.43
CA VAL A 36 9.79 -7.19 8.86
C VAL A 36 10.77 -6.42 9.74
N LEU A 37 12.08 -6.45 9.43
CA LEU A 37 13.07 -5.86 10.33
C LEU A 37 13.08 -4.33 10.28
N ILE A 38 12.76 -3.73 9.13
CA ILE A 38 12.77 -2.28 8.98
C ILE A 38 11.34 -1.73 9.12
N GLY A 39 10.42 -2.16 8.25
CA GLY A 39 9.03 -1.70 8.29
C GLY A 39 8.27 -2.19 9.52
N GLY A 40 8.31 -3.49 9.79
CA GLY A 40 7.58 -4.13 10.89
C GLY A 40 8.05 -3.64 12.26
N LEU A 41 9.36 -3.57 12.49
CA LEU A 41 9.91 -3.09 13.76
C LEU A 41 9.55 -1.62 14.03
N PHE A 42 9.61 -0.75 13.01
CA PHE A 42 9.17 0.63 13.17
C PHE A 42 7.69 0.71 13.54
N ASN A 43 6.83 -0.05 12.87
CA ASN A 43 5.40 -0.11 13.20
C ASN A 43 5.16 -0.63 14.62
N LEU A 44 5.96 -1.59 15.09
CA LEU A 44 5.88 -2.09 16.46
C LEU A 44 6.27 -1.02 17.48
N VAL A 45 7.37 -0.28 17.24
CA VAL A 45 7.78 0.84 18.08
C VAL A 45 6.68 1.91 18.10
N LEU A 46 6.15 2.27 16.93
CA LEU A 46 5.08 3.25 16.80
C LEU A 46 3.84 2.82 17.58
N LEU A 47 3.40 1.56 17.42
CA LEU A 47 2.27 0.98 18.16
C LEU A 47 2.47 1.12 19.68
N VAL A 48 3.64 0.72 20.19
CA VAL A 48 3.95 0.79 21.62
C VAL A 48 3.93 2.24 22.10
N LEU A 49 4.59 3.16 21.39
CA LEU A 49 4.62 4.58 21.76
C LEU A 49 3.22 5.21 21.76
N THR A 50 2.39 4.92 20.75
CA THR A 50 1.02 5.41 20.70
C THR A 50 0.20 4.89 21.89
N LYS A 51 0.38 3.62 22.27
CA LYS A 51 -0.31 3.03 23.44
C LYS A 51 0.15 3.62 24.77
N LEU A 52 1.43 3.88 24.94
CA LEU A 52 1.96 4.52 26.14
C LEU A 52 1.47 5.96 26.31
N ALA A 53 1.30 6.67 25.19
CA ALA A 53 0.81 8.04 25.19
C ALA A 53 -0.71 8.16 25.35
N ALA A 54 -1.46 7.12 24.96
CA ALA A 54 -2.90 7.20 24.94
C ALA A 54 -3.52 7.32 26.34
N PRO A 55 -4.60 8.12 26.49
CA PRO A 55 -5.38 8.15 27.71
C PRO A 55 -6.00 6.78 28.05
N PRO A 56 -6.25 6.47 29.33
CA PRO A 56 -6.90 5.22 29.71
C PRO A 56 -8.31 5.13 29.10
N GLY A 57 -8.70 3.93 28.67
CA GLY A 57 -10.01 3.68 28.06
C GLY A 57 -10.14 4.06 26.57
N THR A 58 -9.08 4.55 25.93
CA THR A 58 -9.08 4.85 24.48
C THR A 58 -9.03 3.61 23.60
N PHE A 59 -8.15 2.67 23.92
CA PHE A 59 -8.04 1.41 23.20
C PHE A 59 -8.92 0.37 23.86
N VAL A 60 -9.92 -0.06 23.12
CA VAL A 60 -10.78 -1.16 23.50
C VAL A 60 -10.29 -2.39 22.76
N ASN A 61 -10.10 -3.47 23.50
CA ASN A 61 -9.92 -4.75 22.83
C ASN A 61 -11.30 -5.27 22.40
N PRO A 62 -11.58 -5.41 21.09
CA PRO A 62 -12.83 -6.00 20.62
C PRO A 62 -12.91 -7.50 20.89
N TRP A 63 -11.77 -8.19 21.11
CA TRP A 63 -11.71 -9.64 21.18
C TRP A 63 -12.50 -10.27 22.33
N PRO A 64 -12.45 -9.78 23.58
CA PRO A 64 -13.29 -10.32 24.66
C PRO A 64 -14.77 -10.29 24.32
N TYR A 65 -15.24 -9.20 23.70
CA TYR A 65 -16.63 -9.05 23.27
C TYR A 65 -16.96 -9.99 22.11
N ILE A 66 -16.08 -10.13 21.13
CA ILE A 66 -16.26 -11.09 20.02
C ILE A 66 -16.31 -12.53 20.54
N ILE A 67 -15.43 -12.90 21.48
CA ILE A 67 -15.42 -14.23 22.11
C ILE A 67 -16.71 -14.46 22.88
N ASP A 68 -17.17 -13.48 23.65
CA ASP A 68 -18.44 -13.54 24.35
C ASP A 68 -19.62 -13.73 23.38
N GLY A 69 -19.59 -13.08 22.22
CA GLY A 69 -20.62 -13.21 21.18
C GLY A 69 -20.64 -14.57 20.53
N ILE A 70 -19.47 -15.14 20.28
CA ILE A 70 -19.34 -16.51 19.78
C ILE A 70 -19.89 -17.51 20.80
N LYS A 71 -19.64 -17.28 22.10
CA LYS A 71 -20.06 -18.19 23.18
C LYS A 71 -21.55 -18.08 23.52
N THR A 72 -22.08 -16.87 23.55
CA THR A 72 -23.44 -16.57 24.04
C THR A 72 -24.46 -16.40 22.92
N GLY A 73 -24.01 -16.17 21.67
CA GLY A 73 -24.86 -15.85 20.53
C GLY A 73 -25.46 -14.44 20.57
N ASN A 74 -25.20 -13.64 21.63
CA ASN A 74 -25.81 -12.33 21.84
C ASN A 74 -25.02 -11.20 21.13
N TRP A 75 -24.97 -11.27 19.80
CA TRP A 75 -24.25 -10.29 18.98
C TRP A 75 -24.82 -8.87 19.11
N GLU A 76 -26.13 -8.72 19.33
CA GLU A 76 -26.79 -7.43 19.46
C GLU A 76 -26.25 -6.62 20.66
N SER A 77 -26.15 -7.26 21.84
CA SER A 77 -25.57 -6.62 23.02
C SER A 77 -24.11 -6.22 22.81
N ILE A 78 -23.35 -7.00 22.05
CA ILE A 78 -21.94 -6.77 21.78
C ILE A 78 -21.74 -5.60 20.82
N PHE A 79 -22.47 -5.58 19.70
CA PHE A 79 -22.45 -4.45 18.79
C PHE A 79 -22.83 -3.17 19.51
N ASN A 80 -23.86 -3.21 20.37
CA ASN A 80 -24.25 -2.06 21.17
C ASN A 80 -23.18 -1.63 22.17
N SER A 81 -22.44 -2.57 22.80
CA SER A 81 -21.35 -2.24 23.72
C SER A 81 -20.13 -1.62 23.05
N ILE A 82 -19.81 -2.03 21.81
CA ILE A 82 -18.68 -1.51 21.04
C ILE A 82 -19.03 -0.14 20.44
N LEU A 83 -20.23 -0.02 19.86
CA LEU A 83 -20.68 1.22 19.20
C LEU A 83 -20.95 2.35 20.20
N ASN A 84 -21.54 2.03 21.35
CA ASN A 84 -21.86 3.02 22.38
C ASN A 84 -20.78 3.14 23.43
N GLN A 85 -19.57 2.72 23.12
CA GLN A 85 -18.46 2.79 24.06
C GLN A 85 -18.04 4.25 24.26
N GLN A 86 -18.43 4.79 25.41
CA GLN A 86 -18.05 6.13 25.82
C GLN A 86 -16.89 6.04 26.82
N VAL A 87 -15.89 6.89 26.63
CA VAL A 87 -14.89 7.13 27.67
C VAL A 87 -15.66 7.66 28.88
N SER A 88 -15.47 7.03 30.04
CA SER A 88 -16.14 7.44 31.27
C SER A 88 -15.91 8.94 31.49
N PRO A 89 -16.96 9.76 31.70
CA PRO A 89 -16.82 11.19 31.90
C PRO A 89 -15.86 11.57 33.04
N ALA A 90 -15.69 10.68 34.03
CA ALA A 90 -14.76 10.85 35.14
C ALA A 90 -13.28 10.84 34.73
N LEU A 91 -12.94 10.27 33.57
CA LEU A 91 -11.59 10.30 33.01
C LEU A 91 -11.32 11.54 32.14
N ILE A 92 -12.34 12.37 31.86
CA ILE A 92 -12.19 13.54 30.99
C ILE A 92 -11.70 14.72 31.82
N GLY A 93 -10.38 14.74 32.05
CA GLY A 93 -9.67 15.82 32.72
C GLY A 93 -8.60 16.47 31.83
N PRO A 94 -7.89 17.50 32.32
CA PRO A 94 -6.76 18.11 31.59
C PRO A 94 -5.69 17.09 31.16
N ASP A 95 -5.44 16.06 31.96
CA ASP A 95 -4.48 14.98 31.64
C ASP A 95 -4.91 14.17 30.41
N PHE A 96 -6.22 13.90 30.27
CA PHE A 96 -6.79 13.21 29.12
C PHE A 96 -6.54 13.98 27.83
N PHE A 97 -6.72 15.30 27.85
CA PHE A 97 -6.45 16.14 26.68
C PHE A 97 -4.96 16.17 26.32
N ILE A 98 -4.06 16.30 27.30
CA ILE A 98 -2.61 16.30 27.07
C ILE A 98 -2.15 14.96 26.48
N ARG A 99 -2.60 13.84 27.06
CA ARG A 99 -2.30 12.49 26.56
C ARG A 99 -2.88 12.26 25.16
N SER A 100 -4.09 12.74 24.90
CA SER A 100 -4.71 12.68 23.57
C SER A 100 -3.89 13.44 22.52
N LEU A 101 -3.44 14.65 22.85
CA LEU A 101 -2.59 15.45 21.96
C LEU A 101 -1.25 14.73 21.70
N LEU A 102 -0.62 14.19 22.74
CA LEU A 102 0.62 13.43 22.61
C LEU A 102 0.43 12.18 21.73
N MET A 103 -0.64 11.43 21.94
CA MET A 103 -1.00 10.26 21.13
C MET A 103 -1.16 10.62 19.66
N ILE A 104 -1.86 11.73 19.35
CA ILE A 104 -2.06 12.24 17.99
C ILE A 104 -0.70 12.61 17.37
N ILE A 105 0.14 13.36 18.08
CA ILE A 105 1.46 13.76 17.58
C ILE A 105 2.32 12.53 17.28
N ILE A 106 2.33 11.54 18.17
CA ILE A 106 3.09 10.30 17.97
C ILE A 106 2.51 9.50 16.79
N ALA A 107 1.19 9.30 16.74
CA ALA A 107 0.55 8.50 15.70
C ALA A 107 0.76 9.12 14.31
N TYR A 108 0.41 10.40 14.12
CA TYR A 108 0.51 11.06 12.82
C TYR A 108 1.95 11.43 12.47
N GLY A 109 2.75 11.89 13.44
CA GLY A 109 4.17 12.17 13.24
C GLY A 109 4.97 10.90 12.91
N GLY A 110 4.71 9.82 13.64
CA GLY A 110 5.31 8.51 13.35
C GLY A 110 4.87 7.94 12.01
N THR A 111 3.60 8.09 11.65
CA THR A 111 3.09 7.69 10.33
C THR A 111 3.73 8.51 9.20
N PHE A 112 3.91 9.82 9.38
CA PHE A 112 4.65 10.65 8.45
C PHE A 112 6.10 10.16 8.28
N ILE A 113 6.77 9.84 9.39
CA ILE A 113 8.13 9.29 9.36
C ILE A 113 8.16 7.96 8.58
N LEU A 114 7.19 7.08 8.85
CA LEU A 114 7.06 5.80 8.16
C LEU A 114 6.91 5.99 6.65
N TYR A 115 6.02 6.87 6.19
CA TYR A 115 5.76 7.05 4.76
C TYR A 115 6.87 7.80 4.01
N VAL A 116 7.53 8.77 4.65
CA VAL A 116 8.52 9.64 3.98
C VAL A 116 9.94 9.07 4.08
N PHE A 117 10.28 8.40 5.17
CA PHE A 117 11.66 7.96 5.43
C PHE A 117 11.78 6.43 5.38
N ILE A 118 10.87 5.70 5.99
CA ILE A 118 11.01 4.23 6.10
C ILE A 118 10.54 3.50 4.84
N ASN A 119 9.32 3.78 4.37
CA ASN A 119 8.71 3.09 3.23
C ASN A 119 9.48 3.23 1.92
N PRO A 120 10.11 4.38 1.57
CA PRO A 120 10.90 4.47 0.35
C PRO A 120 12.09 3.51 0.37
N PHE A 121 12.68 3.29 1.56
CA PHE A 121 13.75 2.32 1.73
C PHE A 121 13.25 0.87 1.61
N VAL A 122 12.13 0.54 2.28
CA VAL A 122 11.51 -0.79 2.25
C VAL A 122 11.03 -1.15 0.84
N HIS A 123 10.23 -0.27 0.21
CA HIS A 123 9.71 -0.47 -1.14
C HIS A 123 10.87 -0.53 -2.14
N GLY A 124 11.82 0.42 -2.07
CA GLY A 124 12.98 0.46 -2.96
C GLY A 124 13.81 -0.82 -2.90
N GLY A 125 14.05 -1.36 -1.70
CA GLY A 125 14.77 -2.61 -1.51
C GLY A 125 14.07 -3.82 -2.12
N ILE A 126 12.78 -3.99 -1.85
CA ILE A 126 11.99 -5.12 -2.38
C ILE A 126 11.87 -5.03 -3.91
N ILE A 127 11.64 -3.82 -4.44
CA ILE A 127 11.58 -3.57 -5.88
C ILE A 127 12.94 -3.81 -6.54
N ASN A 128 14.04 -3.42 -5.91
CA ASN A 128 15.38 -3.71 -6.43
C ASN A 128 15.66 -5.21 -6.46
N ILE A 129 15.29 -5.96 -5.43
CA ILE A 129 15.40 -7.43 -5.43
C ILE A 129 14.58 -8.04 -6.58
N ALA A 130 13.34 -7.58 -6.77
CA ALA A 130 12.48 -8.05 -7.86
C ALA A 130 13.06 -7.69 -9.24
N SER A 131 13.63 -6.48 -9.38
CA SER A 131 14.29 -6.00 -10.60
C SER A 131 15.56 -6.80 -10.90
N ASP A 132 16.44 -6.98 -9.92
CA ASP A 132 17.68 -7.76 -10.06
C ASP A 132 17.34 -9.21 -10.45
N TYR A 133 16.33 -9.81 -9.80
CA TYR A 133 15.85 -11.15 -10.15
C TYR A 133 15.29 -11.22 -11.58
N PHE A 134 14.50 -10.23 -12.02
CA PHE A 134 14.01 -10.18 -13.40
C PHE A 134 15.15 -10.14 -14.44
N HIS A 135 16.22 -9.40 -14.15
CA HIS A 135 17.40 -9.30 -15.00
C HIS A 135 18.40 -10.46 -14.84
N GLY A 136 18.13 -11.46 -13.99
CA GLY A 136 19.05 -12.58 -13.76
C GLY A 136 20.32 -12.18 -12.99
N VAL A 137 20.30 -11.04 -12.29
CA VAL A 137 21.40 -10.56 -11.45
C VAL A 137 21.23 -11.12 -10.03
N PRO A 138 22.26 -11.73 -9.42
CA PRO A 138 22.17 -12.25 -8.07
C PRO A 138 21.93 -11.10 -7.08
N SER A 139 20.86 -11.21 -6.28
CA SER A 139 20.49 -10.21 -5.28
C SER A 139 20.76 -10.73 -3.87
N ASN A 140 21.62 -10.01 -3.13
CA ASN A 140 21.92 -10.27 -1.72
C ASN A 140 21.45 -9.10 -0.87
N VAL A 141 21.11 -9.35 0.40
CA VAL A 141 20.66 -8.31 1.35
C VAL A 141 21.63 -7.13 1.40
N SER A 142 22.92 -7.40 1.58
CA SER A 142 23.95 -6.36 1.68
C SER A 142 24.06 -5.52 0.41
N THR A 143 24.06 -6.18 -0.76
CA THR A 143 24.11 -5.50 -2.06
C THR A 143 22.90 -4.61 -2.28
N ALA A 144 21.69 -5.12 -1.98
CA ALA A 144 20.46 -4.35 -2.05
C ALA A 144 20.48 -3.16 -1.08
N PHE A 145 20.93 -3.37 0.16
CA PHE A 145 21.02 -2.32 1.17
C PHE A 145 21.99 -1.21 0.75
N LYS A 146 23.16 -1.57 0.19
CA LYS A 146 24.12 -0.60 -0.34
C LYS A 146 23.55 0.19 -1.51
N LYS A 147 22.99 -0.50 -2.53
CA LYS A 147 22.37 0.13 -3.71
C LYS A 147 21.27 1.12 -3.32
N ILE A 148 20.43 0.77 -2.36
CA ILE A 148 19.33 1.63 -1.89
C ILE A 148 19.84 2.75 -0.98
N GLY A 149 20.81 2.48 -0.11
CA GLY A 149 21.44 3.49 0.74
C GLY A 149 22.05 4.65 -0.06
N GLU A 150 22.73 4.34 -1.17
CA GLU A 150 23.31 5.34 -2.08
C GLU A 150 22.24 6.22 -2.77
N LYS A 151 21.03 5.68 -2.96
CA LYS A 151 19.90 6.38 -3.60
C LYS A 151 18.88 6.94 -2.59
N TYR A 152 19.08 6.71 -1.29
CA TYR A 152 18.07 6.92 -0.27
C TYR A 152 17.54 8.35 -0.23
N GLY A 153 18.44 9.35 -0.28
CA GLY A 153 18.04 10.76 -0.30
C GLY A 153 17.13 11.11 -1.48
N LYS A 154 17.39 10.52 -2.66
CA LYS A 154 16.55 10.72 -3.86
C LYS A 154 15.19 10.02 -3.72
N LEU A 155 15.15 8.86 -3.06
CA LEU A 155 13.90 8.15 -2.77
C LEU A 155 13.04 8.89 -1.75
N VAL A 156 13.63 9.45 -0.70
CA VAL A 156 12.94 10.32 0.28
C VAL A 156 12.38 11.56 -0.40
N LEU A 157 13.16 12.21 -1.27
CA LEU A 157 12.67 13.39 -2.00
C LEU A 157 11.57 13.03 -3.00
N THR A 158 11.60 11.81 -3.56
CA THR A 158 10.49 11.28 -4.38
C THR A 158 9.25 11.03 -3.54
N ALA A 159 9.40 10.52 -2.31
CA ALA A 159 8.30 10.35 -1.37
C ALA A 159 7.68 11.68 -0.94
N LEU A 160 8.50 12.71 -0.69
CA LEU A 160 8.00 14.08 -0.44
C LEU A 160 7.25 14.64 -1.64
N SER A 161 7.74 14.39 -2.86
CA SER A 161 7.04 14.79 -4.09
C SER A 161 5.66 14.10 -4.20
N LEU A 162 5.59 12.81 -3.82
CA LEU A 162 4.32 12.08 -3.73
C LEU A 162 3.38 12.68 -2.67
N VAL A 163 3.88 13.07 -1.49
CA VAL A 163 3.08 13.75 -0.46
C VAL A 163 2.46 15.03 -1.02
N VAL A 164 3.24 15.87 -1.71
CA VAL A 164 2.72 17.10 -2.33
C VAL A 164 1.66 16.77 -3.39
N CYS A 165 1.85 15.73 -4.20
CA CYS A 165 0.84 15.28 -5.16
C CYS A 165 -0.44 14.79 -4.48
N TYR A 166 -0.34 14.00 -3.40
CA TYR A 166 -1.51 13.56 -2.64
C TYR A 166 -2.26 14.71 -1.99
N MET A 167 -1.53 15.69 -1.43
CA MET A 167 -2.14 16.91 -0.88
C MET A 167 -2.89 17.70 -1.96
N GLY A 168 -2.30 17.86 -3.14
CA GLY A 168 -2.95 18.53 -4.27
C GLY A 168 -4.25 17.83 -4.67
N VAL A 169 -4.20 16.50 -4.86
CA VAL A 169 -5.39 15.70 -5.18
C VAL A 169 -6.43 15.76 -4.06
N SER A 170 -6.03 15.66 -2.80
CA SER A 170 -6.96 15.71 -1.67
C SER A 170 -7.66 17.06 -1.55
N ILE A 171 -6.95 18.17 -1.82
CA ILE A 171 -7.54 19.52 -1.83
C ILE A 171 -8.57 19.62 -2.96
N VAL A 172 -8.25 19.14 -4.16
CA VAL A 172 -9.21 19.13 -5.29
C VAL A 172 -10.44 18.30 -4.95
N CYS A 173 -10.27 17.08 -4.43
CA CYS A 173 -11.39 16.24 -4.01
C CYS A 173 -12.23 16.89 -2.91
N PHE A 174 -11.58 17.55 -1.94
CA PHE A 174 -12.28 18.27 -0.87
C PHE A 174 -13.11 19.44 -1.40
N ILE A 175 -12.57 20.23 -2.34
CA ILE A 175 -13.30 21.30 -3.01
C ILE A 175 -14.49 20.72 -3.79
N LEU A 176 -14.30 19.62 -4.54
CA LEU A 176 -15.39 18.97 -5.27
C LEU A 176 -16.50 18.48 -4.34
N ILE A 177 -16.15 17.93 -3.17
CA ILE A 177 -17.12 17.52 -2.14
C ILE A 177 -17.87 18.73 -1.59
N ILE A 178 -17.18 19.83 -1.24
CA ILE A 178 -17.84 21.05 -0.77
C ILE A 178 -18.79 21.60 -1.83
N VAL A 179 -18.34 21.73 -3.07
CA VAL A 179 -19.15 22.24 -4.18
C VAL A 179 -20.39 21.35 -4.38
N PHE A 180 -20.23 20.04 -4.33
CA PHE A 180 -21.32 19.08 -4.44
C PHE A 180 -22.34 19.20 -3.30
N VAL A 181 -21.87 19.28 -2.05
CA VAL A 181 -22.73 19.47 -0.86
C VAL A 181 -23.49 20.79 -0.94
N LEU A 182 -22.84 21.88 -1.39
CA LEU A 182 -23.50 23.17 -1.58
C LEU A 182 -24.55 23.12 -2.69
N ILE A 183 -24.25 22.49 -3.83
CA ILE A 183 -25.22 22.32 -4.93
C ILE A 183 -26.44 21.53 -4.45
N ILE A 184 -26.25 20.42 -3.75
CA ILE A 184 -27.37 19.64 -3.20
C ILE A 184 -28.14 20.45 -2.15
N GLY A 185 -27.45 21.09 -1.20
CA GLY A 185 -28.09 21.88 -0.14
C GLY A 185 -28.91 23.05 -0.68
N LEU A 186 -28.45 23.71 -1.75
CA LEU A 186 -29.18 24.76 -2.45
C LEU A 186 -30.36 24.19 -3.26
N SER A 187 -30.17 23.03 -3.90
CA SER A 187 -31.20 22.38 -4.73
C SER A 187 -32.32 21.75 -3.90
N SER A 188 -32.05 21.26 -2.68
CA SER A 188 -33.06 20.69 -1.78
C SER A 188 -34.09 21.70 -1.29
N VAL A 189 -33.78 23.00 -1.37
CA VAL A 189 -34.71 24.10 -1.05
C VAL A 189 -35.68 24.38 -2.22
N GLY A 190 -35.29 24.06 -3.47
CA GLY A 190 -36.09 24.33 -4.67
C GLY A 190 -36.81 23.12 -5.28
N LEU A 191 -36.29 21.89 -5.11
CA LEU A 191 -36.80 20.69 -5.78
C LEU A 191 -37.95 19.99 -5.07
N SER A 192 -38.25 20.32 -3.82
CA SER A 192 -39.38 19.77 -3.05
C SER A 192 -40.76 20.24 -3.55
N ALA A 193 -40.78 21.16 -4.53
CA ALA A 193 -42.00 21.68 -5.17
C ALA A 193 -42.37 21.00 -6.50
N VAL A 194 -41.49 20.17 -7.09
CA VAL A 194 -41.71 19.54 -8.40
C VAL A 194 -41.53 18.03 -8.29
N GLY A 195 -42.57 17.26 -8.63
CA GLY A 195 -42.50 15.79 -8.65
C GLY A 195 -41.33 15.29 -9.51
N GLY A 196 -40.43 14.51 -8.90
CA GLY A 196 -39.22 14.00 -9.55
C GLY A 196 -37.88 14.54 -9.01
N GLY A 197 -37.91 15.55 -8.11
CA GLY A 197 -36.69 16.13 -7.52
C GLY A 197 -35.81 15.12 -6.78
N GLU A 198 -36.41 14.16 -6.07
CA GLU A 198 -35.68 13.11 -5.35
C GLU A 198 -34.86 12.20 -6.28
N VAL A 199 -35.42 11.84 -7.44
CA VAL A 199 -34.74 11.00 -8.44
C VAL A 199 -33.56 11.74 -9.06
N ALA A 200 -33.71 13.04 -9.34
CA ALA A 200 -32.63 13.87 -9.85
C ALA A 200 -31.46 14.00 -8.86
N ILE A 201 -31.75 14.16 -7.57
CA ILE A 201 -30.74 14.20 -6.50
C ILE A 201 -29.98 12.86 -6.42
N LEU A 202 -30.70 11.73 -6.48
CA LEU A 202 -30.09 10.41 -6.46
C LEU A 202 -29.16 10.17 -7.66
N ILE A 203 -29.59 10.55 -8.87
CA ILE A 203 -28.75 10.43 -10.07
C ILE A 203 -27.50 11.31 -9.93
N GLY A 204 -27.65 12.56 -9.47
CA GLY A 204 -26.52 13.46 -9.21
C GLY A 204 -25.52 12.88 -8.21
N PHE A 205 -26.03 12.24 -7.15
CA PHE A 205 -25.22 11.54 -6.16
C PHE A 205 -24.45 10.37 -6.76
N VAL A 206 -25.12 9.48 -7.50
CA VAL A 206 -24.46 8.34 -8.16
C VAL A 206 -23.37 8.83 -9.12
N VAL A 207 -23.66 9.81 -9.96
CA VAL A 207 -22.68 10.37 -10.91
C VAL A 207 -21.49 11.00 -10.19
N PHE A 208 -21.72 11.77 -9.13
CA PHE A 208 -20.65 12.38 -8.34
C PHE A 208 -19.70 11.33 -7.75
N PHE A 209 -20.24 10.28 -7.11
CA PHE A 209 -19.42 9.21 -6.55
C PHE A 209 -18.69 8.40 -7.62
N ILE A 210 -19.28 8.20 -8.81
CA ILE A 210 -18.58 7.58 -9.95
C ILE A 210 -17.40 8.44 -10.38
N VAL A 211 -17.58 9.76 -10.52
CA VAL A 211 -16.49 10.69 -10.88
C VAL A 211 -15.39 10.66 -9.82
N LEU A 212 -15.74 10.72 -8.55
CA LEU A 212 -14.78 10.66 -7.45
C LEU A 212 -14.02 9.32 -7.44
N ALA A 213 -14.72 8.21 -7.66
CA ALA A 213 -14.12 6.88 -7.78
C ALA A 213 -13.16 6.78 -8.98
N LEU A 214 -13.51 7.39 -10.12
CA LEU A 214 -12.64 7.45 -11.29
C LEU A 214 -11.38 8.28 -11.03
N ILE A 215 -11.50 9.45 -10.38
CA ILE A 215 -10.35 10.27 -9.97
C ILE A 215 -9.42 9.44 -9.07
N PHE A 216 -9.98 8.77 -8.06
CA PHE A 216 -9.20 7.92 -7.16
C PHE A 216 -8.52 6.77 -7.92
N ALA A 217 -9.24 6.08 -8.80
CA ALA A 217 -8.70 4.96 -9.58
C ALA A 217 -7.57 5.41 -10.52
N VAL A 218 -7.71 6.56 -11.18
CA VAL A 218 -6.65 7.16 -12.01
C VAL A 218 -5.44 7.51 -11.17
N CYS A 219 -5.62 8.20 -10.04
CA CYS A 219 -4.52 8.53 -9.15
C CYS A 219 -3.79 7.28 -8.67
N PHE A 220 -4.53 6.26 -8.19
CA PHE A 220 -4.00 4.99 -7.68
C PHE A 220 -3.20 4.21 -8.74
N ALA A 221 -3.73 4.07 -9.96
CA ALA A 221 -3.00 3.40 -11.03
C ALA A 221 -1.76 4.19 -11.46
N SER A 222 -1.87 5.52 -11.54
CA SER A 222 -0.81 6.40 -12.06
C SER A 222 0.41 6.52 -11.18
N ILE A 223 0.28 6.31 -9.87
CA ILE A 223 1.40 6.32 -8.92
C ILE A 223 2.07 4.95 -8.74
N SER A 224 1.42 3.88 -9.21
CA SER A 224 1.83 2.50 -8.94
C SER A 224 3.27 2.23 -9.38
N PHE A 225 3.74 2.87 -10.46
CA PHE A 225 5.07 2.65 -11.01
C PHE A 225 6.12 3.66 -10.55
N VAL A 226 5.83 4.55 -9.60
CA VAL A 226 6.78 5.60 -9.19
C VAL A 226 8.08 5.01 -8.63
N TYR A 227 7.98 4.01 -7.75
CA TYR A 227 9.16 3.34 -7.21
C TYR A 227 9.85 2.40 -8.20
N PRO A 228 9.14 1.57 -9.00
CA PRO A 228 9.75 0.84 -10.12
C PRO A 228 10.53 1.73 -11.09
N VAL A 229 9.96 2.87 -11.49
CA VAL A 229 10.63 3.88 -12.32
C VAL A 229 11.87 4.44 -11.61
N ALA A 230 11.78 4.81 -10.33
CA ALA A 230 12.92 5.37 -9.60
C ALA A 230 14.08 4.39 -9.46
N ILE A 231 13.79 3.11 -9.26
CA ILE A 231 14.81 2.08 -9.06
C ILE A 231 15.40 1.60 -10.39
N SER A 232 14.54 1.28 -11.37
CA SER A 232 14.94 0.65 -12.63
C SER A 232 15.36 1.66 -13.70
N GLU A 233 14.77 2.86 -13.75
CA GLU A 233 15.13 3.91 -14.73
C GLU A 233 16.02 5.01 -14.12
N GLY A 234 16.16 5.07 -12.80
CA GLY A 234 16.94 6.13 -12.14
C GLY A 234 16.34 7.53 -12.29
N VAL A 235 15.01 7.62 -12.50
CA VAL A 235 14.26 8.88 -12.60
C VAL A 235 13.56 9.16 -11.27
N TYR A 236 13.73 10.36 -10.69
CA TYR A 236 13.28 10.67 -9.33
C TYR A 236 12.30 11.87 -9.28
N HIS A 237 11.72 12.11 -8.09
CA HIS A 237 10.89 13.28 -7.77
C HIS A 237 9.59 13.36 -8.60
N PHE A 238 9.16 14.56 -9.01
CA PHE A 238 8.02 14.75 -9.91
C PHE A 238 8.21 14.11 -11.29
N ASN A 239 9.44 13.97 -11.76
CA ASN A 239 9.70 13.31 -13.05
C ASN A 239 9.35 11.81 -12.99
N ALA A 240 9.60 11.15 -11.85
CA ALA A 240 9.19 9.77 -11.64
C ALA A 240 7.66 9.61 -11.68
N ILE A 241 6.95 10.58 -11.10
CA ILE A 241 5.48 10.62 -11.08
C ILE A 241 4.92 10.81 -12.49
N GLY A 242 5.45 11.78 -13.24
CA GLY A 242 5.04 12.01 -14.63
C GLY A 242 5.32 10.80 -15.53
N ARG A 243 6.46 10.13 -15.34
CA ARG A 243 6.82 8.89 -16.06
C ARG A 243 5.88 7.74 -15.70
N SER A 244 5.62 7.53 -14.42
CA SER A 244 4.68 6.51 -13.92
C SER A 244 3.27 6.74 -14.47
N PHE A 245 2.80 8.00 -14.48
CA PHE A 245 1.49 8.37 -15.04
C PHE A 245 1.40 8.02 -16.53
N LYS A 246 2.40 8.42 -17.33
CA LYS A 246 2.42 8.14 -18.78
C LYS A 246 2.40 6.63 -19.07
N LEU A 247 3.11 5.83 -18.26
CA LEU A 247 3.15 4.38 -18.43
C LEU A 247 1.83 3.73 -18.02
N ALA A 248 1.27 4.11 -16.87
CA ALA A 248 0.03 3.56 -16.36
C ALA A 248 -1.19 3.90 -17.22
N PHE A 249 -1.26 5.13 -17.76
CA PHE A 249 -2.42 5.61 -18.51
C PHE A 249 -2.63 4.86 -19.83
N LYS A 250 -1.56 4.42 -20.51
CA LYS A 250 -1.63 3.69 -21.80
C LYS A 250 -2.47 2.41 -21.72
N LYS A 251 -2.46 1.74 -20.57
CA LYS A 251 -3.18 0.48 -20.32
C LYS A 251 -3.85 0.50 -18.95
N PHE A 252 -4.53 1.61 -18.65
CA PHE A 252 -5.14 1.91 -17.35
C PHE A 252 -5.90 0.72 -16.72
N TRP A 253 -6.85 0.13 -17.44
CA TRP A 253 -7.69 -0.97 -16.92
C TRP A 253 -6.89 -2.19 -16.49
N ARG A 254 -5.79 -2.49 -17.20
CA ARG A 254 -4.91 -3.60 -16.84
C ARG A 254 -4.11 -3.28 -15.60
N VAL A 255 -3.57 -2.05 -15.51
CA VAL A 255 -2.79 -1.61 -14.35
C VAL A 255 -3.67 -1.58 -13.10
N LEU A 256 -4.86 -1.02 -13.21
CA LEU A 256 -5.86 -0.99 -12.15
C LEU A 256 -6.25 -2.41 -11.74
N GLY A 257 -6.63 -3.26 -12.68
CA GLY A 257 -7.10 -4.63 -12.40
C GLY A 257 -6.05 -5.51 -11.74
N VAL A 258 -4.79 -5.45 -12.18
CA VAL A 258 -3.70 -6.24 -11.58
C VAL A 258 -3.35 -5.72 -10.18
N ASN A 259 -3.32 -4.41 -9.96
CA ASN A 259 -3.12 -3.87 -8.61
C ASN A 259 -4.27 -4.26 -7.68
N ILE A 260 -5.53 -4.08 -8.10
CA ILE A 260 -6.70 -4.52 -7.31
C ILE A 260 -6.58 -5.99 -6.94
N LEU A 261 -6.20 -6.85 -7.90
CA LEU A 261 -6.01 -8.28 -7.65
C LEU A 261 -4.89 -8.56 -6.64
N ALA A 262 -3.75 -7.87 -6.73
CA ALA A 262 -2.65 -8.03 -5.79
C ALA A 262 -3.04 -7.58 -4.36
N TYR A 263 -3.72 -6.45 -4.24
CA TYR A 263 -4.24 -5.97 -2.96
C TYR A 263 -5.33 -6.88 -2.39
N LEU A 264 -6.22 -7.41 -3.23
CA LEU A 264 -7.25 -8.38 -2.84
C LEU A 264 -6.63 -9.69 -2.35
N LEU A 265 -5.59 -10.18 -3.03
CA LEU A 265 -4.88 -11.39 -2.59
C LEU A 265 -4.29 -11.19 -1.20
N VAL A 266 -3.56 -10.08 -0.99
CA VAL A 266 -2.95 -9.77 0.31
C VAL A 266 -3.99 -9.51 1.39
N SER A 267 -5.13 -8.89 1.07
CA SER A 267 -6.22 -8.71 2.04
C SER A 267 -6.83 -10.04 2.46
N ILE A 268 -7.07 -10.96 1.52
CA ILE A 268 -7.55 -12.32 1.82
C ILE A 268 -6.57 -13.04 2.75
N LEU A 269 -5.26 -12.95 2.49
CA LEU A 269 -4.24 -13.55 3.37
C LEU A 269 -4.30 -12.97 4.79
N ASN A 270 -4.34 -11.65 4.91
CA ASN A 270 -4.42 -10.98 6.22
C ASN A 270 -5.71 -11.34 6.96
N THR A 271 -6.86 -11.37 6.27
CA THR A 271 -8.15 -11.74 6.87
C THR A 271 -8.20 -13.22 7.26
N ALA A 272 -7.66 -14.12 6.44
CA ALA A 272 -7.58 -15.54 6.77
C ALA A 272 -6.76 -15.77 8.04
N ILE A 273 -5.63 -15.08 8.17
CA ILE A 273 -4.77 -15.18 9.36
C ILE A 273 -5.47 -14.55 10.58
N ALA A 274 -6.12 -13.40 10.41
CA ALA A 274 -6.94 -12.81 11.48
C ALA A 274 -8.04 -13.78 11.94
N GLY A 275 -8.70 -14.50 11.02
CA GLY A 275 -9.67 -15.54 11.34
C GLY A 275 -9.09 -16.69 12.17
N ILE A 276 -7.87 -17.15 11.84
CA ILE A 276 -7.16 -18.16 12.66
C ILE A 276 -6.84 -17.60 14.06
N MET A 277 -6.47 -16.32 14.16
CA MET A 277 -6.21 -15.69 15.46
C MET A 277 -7.47 -15.62 16.33
N ILE A 278 -8.65 -15.41 15.73
CA ILE A 278 -9.94 -15.48 16.43
C ILE A 278 -10.13 -16.86 17.03
N LEU A 279 -9.90 -17.92 16.24
CA LEU A 279 -10.05 -19.30 16.71
C LEU A 279 -9.12 -19.60 17.90
N ILE A 280 -7.87 -19.17 17.83
CA ILE A 280 -6.91 -19.33 18.95
C ILE A 280 -7.36 -18.56 20.18
N ALA A 281 -7.84 -17.32 20.01
CA ALA A 281 -8.28 -16.47 21.12
C ALA A 281 -9.51 -17.02 21.86
N VAL A 282 -10.39 -17.75 21.17
CA VAL A 282 -11.53 -18.46 21.78
C VAL A 282 -11.05 -19.63 22.64
N LEU A 283 -10.02 -20.35 22.18
CA LEU A 283 -9.46 -21.53 22.84
C LEU A 283 -8.50 -21.17 23.99
N SER A 284 -7.85 -20.02 23.92
CA SER A 284 -6.90 -19.53 24.92
C SER A 284 -6.95 -18.00 24.98
N PRO A 285 -7.13 -17.37 26.16
CA PRO A 285 -7.04 -15.93 26.31
C PRO A 285 -5.63 -15.44 25.97
N VAL A 286 -5.43 -14.98 24.74
CA VAL A 286 -4.18 -14.37 24.30
C VAL A 286 -4.15 -12.90 24.73
N GLN A 287 -3.01 -12.44 25.26
CA GLN A 287 -2.85 -11.05 25.67
C GLN A 287 -2.95 -10.10 24.46
N ILE A 288 -3.63 -8.95 24.66
CA ILE A 288 -3.94 -7.93 23.63
C ILE A 288 -2.71 -7.55 22.80
N LEU A 289 -1.60 -7.28 23.50
CA LEU A 289 -0.35 -6.86 22.86
C LEU A 289 0.21 -7.94 21.93
N PHE A 290 0.05 -9.21 22.27
CA PHE A 290 0.53 -10.30 21.45
C PHE A 290 -0.25 -10.40 20.12
N GLN A 291 -1.57 -10.19 20.15
CA GLN A 291 -2.41 -10.25 18.93
C GLN A 291 -2.08 -9.11 17.95
N GLU A 292 -1.84 -7.91 18.44
CA GLU A 292 -1.45 -6.78 17.60
C GLU A 292 -0.06 -6.98 17.01
N ILE A 293 0.88 -7.48 17.81
CA ILE A 293 2.21 -7.85 17.35
C ILE A 293 2.10 -8.89 16.22
N LEU A 294 1.30 -9.95 16.39
CA LEU A 294 1.08 -10.95 15.35
C LEU A 294 0.45 -10.36 14.09
N THR A 295 -0.50 -9.43 14.22
CA THR A 295 -1.13 -8.75 13.09
C THR A 295 -0.10 -7.91 12.31
N LEU A 296 0.76 -7.18 13.03
CA LEU A 296 1.87 -6.42 12.46
C LEU A 296 2.85 -7.32 11.69
N PHE A 297 3.32 -8.41 12.31
CA PHE A 297 4.24 -9.33 11.65
C PHE A 297 3.60 -10.01 10.44
N THR A 298 2.33 -10.39 10.53
CA THR A 298 1.58 -11.00 9.44
C THR A 298 1.49 -10.05 8.24
N SER A 299 1.08 -8.80 8.47
CA SER A 299 0.99 -7.79 7.42
C SER A 299 2.36 -7.51 6.79
N ALA A 300 3.43 -7.49 7.59
CA ALA A 300 4.79 -7.29 7.10
C ALA A 300 5.28 -8.46 6.21
N ILE A 301 4.85 -9.70 6.49
CA ILE A 301 5.16 -10.87 5.66
C ILE A 301 4.40 -10.83 4.33
N ALA A 302 3.15 -10.38 4.34
CA ALA A 302 2.28 -10.41 3.15
C ALA A 302 2.45 -9.20 2.21
N ALA A 303 2.73 -8.02 2.75
CA ALA A 303 2.85 -6.77 1.99
C ALA A 303 3.83 -6.81 0.79
N PRO A 304 5.00 -7.49 0.86
CA PRO A 304 5.95 -7.53 -0.25
C PRO A 304 5.41 -8.10 -1.55
N ILE A 305 4.38 -8.96 -1.49
CA ILE A 305 3.75 -9.53 -2.68
C ILE A 305 3.22 -8.41 -3.60
N ILE A 306 2.67 -7.34 -3.02
CA ILE A 306 2.18 -6.19 -3.78
C ILE A 306 3.33 -5.51 -4.51
N TYR A 307 4.43 -5.20 -3.81
CA TYR A 307 5.57 -4.49 -4.43
C TYR A 307 6.18 -5.29 -5.57
N ILE A 308 6.35 -6.60 -5.39
CA ILE A 308 6.88 -7.49 -6.43
C ILE A 308 5.92 -7.56 -7.62
N ALA A 309 4.62 -7.72 -7.37
CA ALA A 309 3.60 -7.76 -8.43
C ALA A 309 3.57 -6.45 -9.23
N THR A 310 3.68 -5.30 -8.55
CA THR A 310 3.76 -4.00 -9.20
C THR A 310 5.05 -3.85 -10.01
N THR A 311 6.20 -4.40 -9.57
CA THR A 311 7.43 -4.45 -10.36
C THR A 311 7.30 -5.32 -11.61
N MET A 312 6.71 -6.51 -11.49
CA MET A 312 6.47 -7.39 -12.64
C MET A 312 5.49 -6.74 -13.64
N LEU A 313 4.43 -6.10 -13.13
CA LEU A 313 3.48 -5.34 -13.93
C LEU A 313 4.16 -4.15 -14.62
N TYR A 314 5.09 -3.47 -13.95
CA TYR A 314 5.88 -2.40 -14.56
C TYR A 314 6.69 -2.90 -15.76
N PHE A 315 7.40 -4.03 -15.63
CA PHE A 315 8.14 -4.62 -16.75
C PHE A 315 7.22 -5.10 -17.87
N ASP A 316 6.08 -5.72 -17.55
CA ASP A 316 5.06 -6.07 -18.54
C ASP A 316 4.58 -4.84 -19.32
N MET A 317 4.40 -3.69 -18.65
CA MET A 317 4.00 -2.45 -19.31
C MET A 317 5.08 -1.86 -20.21
N ARG A 318 6.35 -1.92 -19.80
CA ARG A 318 7.45 -1.50 -20.67
C ARG A 318 7.62 -2.40 -21.88
N ILE A 319 7.52 -3.73 -21.72
CA ILE A 319 7.54 -4.68 -22.83
C ILE A 319 6.39 -4.37 -23.82
N ARG A 320 5.17 -4.21 -23.31
CA ARG A 320 3.98 -4.01 -24.17
C ARG A 320 3.89 -2.64 -24.84
N THR A 321 4.46 -1.60 -24.25
CA THR A 321 4.24 -0.22 -24.70
C THR A 321 5.49 0.51 -25.19
N GLU A 322 6.68 -0.04 -24.92
CA GLU A 322 7.97 0.56 -25.24
C GLU A 322 8.91 -0.42 -25.96
N GLY A 323 8.54 -1.70 -26.10
CA GLY A 323 9.40 -2.70 -26.75
C GLY A 323 10.64 -3.04 -25.92
N TYR A 324 10.52 -3.02 -24.59
CA TYR A 324 11.64 -3.25 -23.67
C TYR A 324 12.32 -4.61 -23.83
N ASP A 325 11.59 -5.61 -24.33
CA ASP A 325 12.14 -6.90 -24.72
C ASP A 325 13.15 -6.78 -25.87
N LEU A 326 12.88 -5.93 -26.86
CA LEU A 326 13.80 -5.67 -27.98
C LEU A 326 15.05 -4.94 -27.52
N GLU A 327 14.91 -3.96 -26.62
CA GLU A 327 16.05 -3.25 -26.02
C GLU A 327 16.99 -4.25 -25.34
N LEU A 328 16.44 -5.10 -24.47
CA LEU A 328 17.22 -6.11 -23.74
C LEU A 328 17.87 -7.17 -24.66
N LEU A 329 17.21 -7.57 -25.75
CA LEU A 329 17.79 -8.50 -26.73
C LEU A 329 18.91 -7.82 -27.53
N SER A 330 18.75 -6.55 -27.88
CA SER A 330 19.77 -5.80 -28.61
C SER A 330 21.04 -5.61 -27.79
N ASP A 331 20.91 -5.43 -26.48
CA ASP A 331 22.06 -5.30 -25.57
C ASP A 331 22.78 -6.64 -25.39
N GLU A 332 22.05 -7.76 -25.31
CA GLU A 332 22.65 -9.10 -25.29
C GLU A 332 23.43 -9.42 -26.58
N MET A 333 22.90 -9.03 -27.74
CA MET A 333 23.60 -9.23 -29.01
C MET A 333 24.90 -8.41 -29.07
N LYS A 334 24.86 -7.14 -28.67
CA LYS A 334 26.07 -6.29 -28.62
C LYS A 334 27.11 -6.83 -27.65
N GLU A 335 26.68 -7.34 -26.50
CA GLU A 335 27.58 -7.96 -25.54
C GLU A 335 28.26 -9.18 -26.18
N ASN A 336 27.50 -10.08 -26.80
CA ASN A 336 28.05 -11.26 -27.49
C ASN A 336 29.03 -10.89 -28.61
N GLU A 337 28.73 -9.87 -29.42
CA GLU A 337 29.65 -9.36 -30.45
C GLU A 337 30.96 -8.81 -29.86
N GLN A 338 30.91 -8.14 -28.70
CA GLN A 338 32.11 -7.66 -28.01
C GLN A 338 32.94 -8.80 -27.42
N TRP A 339 32.30 -9.85 -26.91
CA TRP A 339 33.01 -11.05 -26.46
C TRP A 339 33.70 -11.77 -27.63
N GLU A 340 33.03 -11.91 -28.78
CA GLU A 340 33.64 -12.50 -29.98
C GLU A 340 34.85 -11.67 -30.45
N ASN A 341 34.75 -10.33 -30.46
CA ASN A 341 35.84 -9.46 -30.92
C ASN A 341 37.03 -9.35 -29.95
N THR A 342 36.86 -9.67 -28.66
CA THR A 342 37.95 -9.65 -27.66
C THR A 342 38.57 -11.03 -27.40
N SER A 343 38.00 -12.09 -27.98
CA SER A 343 38.46 -13.49 -27.84
C SER A 343 39.44 -13.95 -28.93
N TYR A 344 39.87 -13.05 -29.82
CA TYR A 344 40.90 -13.26 -30.85
C TYR A 344 42.14 -12.40 -30.58
#